data_AF-A2FDN9-F1
#
_entry.id   AF-A2FDN9-F1
#
_cell.length_a   1.000
_cell.length_b   1.000
_cell.length_c   1.000
_cell.angle_alpha   90.00
_cell.angle_beta   90.00
_cell.angle_gamma   90.00
#
_symmetry.space_group_name_H-M   'P 1'
#
loop_
_entity.id
_entity.type
_entity.pdbx_description
1 polymer ?
#
loop_
_entity_poly.entity_id
_entity_poly.type
_entity_poly.pdbx_seq_one_letter_code
_entity_poly.pdbx_strand_id
1 'polypeptide(L)'
;MAFVHFVKSSSSSKNYAIEVSVINCGENEGKGSGTLGIGSGDIHFDKNNITNNKCRLYSSIHIQLDGSSGTYNFSNFRENNQTGSISLYFHYLTRKQTHTVSYCNVIENKCGTDNEQVLFYILCTTNVDHCIFLNNIAKYMFQKYAIDSTLTISESYVQSNSTTGPESVIFNNLRDNYDFNNNFSHFHTENCFIYPKVISNKLCYLSKFAKTASTGLFSSKRK
;
A
#
# COMPACT_ATOMS: atom_id res chain seq x y z
N MET A 1 13.27 -11.83 1.07
CA MET A 1 12.79 -10.49 0.69
C MET A 1 13.57 -10.01 -0.52
N ALA A 2 12.93 -9.54 -1.59
CA ALA A 2 13.61 -9.13 -2.83
C ALA A 2 14.22 -7.73 -2.73
N PHE A 3 13.51 -6.80 -2.10
CA PHE A 3 13.96 -5.45 -1.82
C PHE A 3 13.68 -5.09 -0.36
N VAL A 4 14.67 -4.50 0.30
CA VAL A 4 14.61 -4.13 1.71
C VAL A 4 15.20 -2.74 1.86
N HIS A 5 14.43 -1.81 2.41
CA HIS A 5 14.86 -0.44 2.63
C HIS A 5 14.52 0.03 4.05
N PHE A 6 15.56 0.16 4.88
CA PHE A 6 15.45 0.57 6.27
C PHE A 6 16.32 1.80 6.52
N VAL A 7 15.78 2.75 7.26
CA VAL A 7 16.51 3.93 7.74
C VAL A 7 16.70 3.85 9.25
N LYS A 8 17.44 4.81 9.82
CA LYS A 8 17.62 4.89 11.27
C LYS A 8 16.26 5.07 11.97
N SER A 9 16.00 4.25 12.99
CA SER A 9 14.86 4.42 13.90
C SER A 9 14.93 5.76 14.62
N SER A 10 14.10 6.71 14.20
CA SER A 10 13.93 8.03 14.80
C SER A 10 12.77 8.75 14.13
N SER A 11 12.00 9.53 14.88
CA SER A 11 10.97 10.43 14.32
C SER A 11 11.53 11.55 13.44
N SER A 12 12.83 11.83 13.51
CA SER A 12 13.49 12.79 12.61
C SER A 12 14.01 12.16 11.32
N SER A 13 14.09 10.82 11.26
CA SER A 13 14.45 10.10 10.04
C SER A 13 13.24 10.04 9.12
N LYS A 14 13.47 10.25 7.82
CA LYS A 14 12.45 10.09 6.79
C LYS A 14 12.83 8.93 5.88
N ASN A 15 11.85 8.13 5.51
CA ASN A 15 12.00 6.96 4.67
C ASN A 15 11.08 7.10 3.45
N TYR A 16 11.65 7.25 2.27
CA TYR A 16 10.91 7.52 1.04
C TYR A 16 11.01 6.34 0.08
N ALA A 17 9.85 5.86 -0.37
CA ALA A 17 9.73 4.99 -1.52
C ALA A 17 8.69 5.60 -2.46
N ILE A 18 9.15 6.22 -3.53
CA ILE A 18 8.30 6.96 -4.46
C ILE A 18 8.53 6.41 -5.86
N GLU A 19 7.45 6.08 -6.57
CA GLU A 19 7.49 5.58 -7.96
C GLU A 19 8.36 4.32 -8.13
N VAL A 20 8.45 3.49 -7.08
CA VAL A 20 9.14 2.20 -7.06
C VAL A 20 8.23 1.12 -7.65
N SER A 21 8.80 0.29 -8.52
CA SER A 21 8.12 -0.90 -9.06
C SER A 21 8.81 -2.17 -8.59
N VAL A 22 8.06 -3.09 -7.98
CA VAL A 22 8.53 -4.44 -7.60
C VAL A 22 7.61 -5.44 -8.29
N ILE A 23 8.12 -6.05 -9.37
CA ILE A 23 7.32 -6.84 -10.30
C ILE A 23 7.99 -8.19 -10.53
N ASN A 24 7.19 -9.26 -10.61
CA ASN A 24 7.68 -10.61 -10.90
C ASN A 24 8.80 -11.08 -9.95
N CYS A 25 8.75 -10.64 -8.68
CA CYS A 25 9.74 -11.01 -7.68
C CYS A 25 9.30 -12.24 -6.88
N GLY A 26 10.31 -12.99 -6.43
CA GLY A 26 10.15 -14.21 -5.63
C GLY A 26 10.03 -15.48 -6.50
N GLU A 27 10.49 -16.60 -5.93
CA GLU A 27 10.65 -17.85 -6.69
C GLU A 27 9.30 -18.55 -6.95
N ASN A 28 8.50 -18.69 -5.89
CA ASN A 28 7.18 -19.28 -5.90
C ASN A 28 6.47 -19.02 -4.56
N GLU A 29 5.21 -19.38 -4.49
CA GLU A 29 4.34 -19.18 -3.33
C GLU A 29 4.75 -20.00 -2.11
N GLY A 30 5.54 -21.08 -2.27
CA GLY A 30 6.01 -21.92 -1.18
C GLY A 30 7.36 -21.49 -0.58
N LYS A 31 8.08 -20.55 -1.23
CA LYS A 31 9.44 -20.13 -0.87
C LYS A 31 9.57 -18.62 -0.71
N GLY A 32 10.58 -18.21 0.04
CA GLY A 32 10.90 -16.79 0.25
C GLY A 32 9.97 -16.08 1.23
N SER A 33 10.50 -15.08 1.93
CA SER A 33 9.80 -14.37 3.01
C SER A 33 9.01 -13.13 2.61
N GLY A 34 9.12 -12.65 1.37
CA GLY A 34 8.45 -11.42 0.94
C GLY A 34 9.14 -10.77 -0.24
N THR A 35 8.54 -9.70 -0.76
CA THR A 35 9.05 -8.96 -1.91
C THR A 35 9.60 -7.62 -1.50
N LEU A 36 8.76 -6.75 -0.94
CA LEU A 36 9.13 -5.40 -0.54
C LEU A 36 9.07 -5.23 0.97
N GLY A 37 10.19 -4.87 1.59
CA GLY A 37 10.28 -4.43 2.98
C GLY A 37 10.68 -2.96 3.07
N ILE A 38 9.90 -2.17 3.81
CA ILE A 38 10.25 -0.80 4.15
C ILE A 38 10.10 -0.59 5.66
N GLY A 39 11.06 0.07 6.29
CA GLY A 39 10.96 0.25 7.73
C GLY A 39 11.79 1.37 8.36
N SER A 40 11.35 1.72 9.56
CA SER A 40 11.89 2.78 10.42
C SER A 40 11.76 4.19 9.83
N GLY A 41 11.84 5.20 10.71
CA GLY A 41 11.59 6.59 10.35
C GLY A 41 10.12 6.86 10.01
N ASP A 42 9.83 8.10 9.62
CA ASP A 42 8.54 8.43 9.02
C ASP A 42 8.50 7.92 7.59
N ILE A 43 7.49 7.11 7.27
CA ILE A 43 7.41 6.44 5.98
C ILE A 43 6.53 7.26 5.02
N HIS A 44 7.08 7.52 3.84
CA HIS A 44 6.42 8.15 2.72
C HIS A 44 6.49 7.21 1.51
N PHE A 45 5.40 6.47 1.30
CA PHE A 45 5.27 5.46 0.27
C PHE A 45 4.25 5.94 -0.76
N ASP A 46 4.70 6.39 -1.94
CA ASP A 46 3.82 7.05 -2.90
C ASP A 46 3.99 6.52 -4.33
N LYS A 47 2.88 6.34 -5.05
CA LYS A 47 2.86 5.94 -6.47
C LYS A 47 3.64 4.67 -6.81
N ASN A 48 3.70 3.72 -5.88
CA ASN A 48 4.46 2.48 -6.10
C ASN A 48 3.60 1.42 -6.80
N ASN A 49 4.26 0.51 -7.52
CA ASN A 49 3.60 -0.55 -8.27
C ASN A 49 4.17 -1.92 -7.90
N ILE A 50 3.41 -2.69 -7.14
CA ILE A 50 3.82 -3.97 -6.56
C ILE A 50 2.93 -5.07 -7.11
N THR A 51 3.42 -5.77 -8.13
CA THR A 51 2.54 -6.63 -8.93
C THR A 51 3.15 -7.95 -9.35
N ASN A 52 2.33 -8.97 -9.53
CA ASN A 52 2.76 -10.27 -10.06
C ASN A 52 3.87 -10.95 -9.24
N ASN A 53 3.93 -10.67 -7.94
CA ASN A 53 4.94 -11.23 -7.07
C ASN A 53 4.49 -12.57 -6.46
N LYS A 54 5.44 -13.48 -6.22
CA LYS A 54 5.17 -14.80 -5.64
C LYS A 54 6.09 -15.07 -4.46
N CYS A 55 5.55 -15.14 -3.26
CA CYS A 55 6.32 -15.41 -2.05
C CYS A 55 5.49 -16.22 -1.05
N ARG A 56 6.16 -16.90 -0.11
CA ARG A 56 5.44 -17.56 0.99
C ARG A 56 4.77 -16.58 1.93
N LEU A 57 5.42 -15.48 2.26
CA LEU A 57 4.90 -14.45 3.15
C LEU A 57 5.06 -13.09 2.45
N TYR A 58 4.27 -12.10 2.84
CA TYR A 58 4.40 -10.69 2.46
C TYR A 58 4.61 -10.50 0.94
N SER A 59 3.77 -11.14 0.13
CA SER A 59 3.88 -11.07 -1.34
C SER A 59 3.72 -9.67 -1.90
N SER A 60 3.02 -8.80 -1.17
CA SER A 60 2.84 -7.40 -1.50
C SER A 60 3.87 -6.54 -0.76
N ILE A 61 3.71 -6.35 0.56
CA ILE A 61 4.56 -5.44 1.30
C ILE A 61 4.64 -5.78 2.78
N HIS A 62 5.82 -5.56 3.34
CA HIS A 62 6.09 -5.63 4.77
C HIS A 62 6.56 -4.25 5.25
N ILE A 63 5.85 -3.69 6.22
CA ILE A 63 6.09 -2.34 6.70
C ILE A 63 6.29 -2.31 8.21
N GLN A 64 7.46 -1.83 8.62
CA GLN A 64 7.79 -1.61 10.02
C GLN A 64 7.88 -0.12 10.33
N LEU A 65 6.86 0.46 10.95
CA LEU A 65 6.92 1.84 11.39
C LEU A 65 7.66 1.97 12.73
N ASP A 66 8.60 2.91 12.77
CA ASP A 66 9.32 3.28 13.99
C ASP A 66 9.69 4.77 13.99
N GLY A 67 8.80 5.55 13.36
CA GLY A 67 8.80 7.00 13.32
C GLY A 67 7.55 7.55 14.01
N SER A 68 7.17 8.78 13.69
CA SER A 68 5.92 9.40 14.13
C SER A 68 4.70 8.96 13.30
N SER A 69 4.85 8.72 12.00
CA SER A 69 3.73 8.36 11.10
C SER A 69 4.17 7.66 9.82
N GLY A 70 3.23 6.99 9.17
CA GLY A 70 3.42 6.37 7.86
C GLY A 70 2.28 6.73 6.90
N THR A 71 2.63 7.19 5.71
CA THR A 71 1.70 7.55 4.63
C THR A 71 1.94 6.67 3.41
N TYR A 72 0.87 6.09 2.86
CA TYR A 72 0.91 5.12 1.77
C TYR A 72 -0.14 5.49 0.72
N ASN A 73 0.29 6.19 -0.33
CA ASN A 73 -0.62 6.84 -1.27
C ASN A 73 -0.44 6.34 -2.71
N PHE A 74 -1.52 6.40 -3.50
CA PHE A 74 -1.50 6.22 -4.97
C PHE A 74 -0.84 4.93 -5.47
N SER A 75 -0.83 3.88 -4.63
CA SER A 75 -0.02 2.68 -4.88
C SER A 75 -0.88 1.50 -5.32
N ASN A 76 -0.30 0.66 -6.16
CA ASN A 76 -0.94 -0.52 -6.75
C ASN A 76 -0.34 -1.80 -6.16
N PHE A 77 -1.20 -2.69 -5.70
CA PHE A 77 -0.91 -4.04 -5.23
C PHE A 77 -1.79 -5.00 -6.02
N ARG A 78 -1.23 -5.63 -7.05
CA ARG A 78 -2.04 -6.43 -7.99
C ARG A 78 -1.47 -7.80 -8.27
N GLU A 79 -2.33 -8.80 -8.36
CA GLU A 79 -1.95 -10.14 -8.85
C GLU A 79 -0.80 -10.77 -8.04
N ASN A 80 -0.56 -10.34 -6.79
CA ASN A 80 0.46 -10.93 -5.94
C ASN A 80 -0.09 -12.24 -5.34
N ASN A 81 0.75 -13.27 -5.23
CA ASN A 81 0.35 -14.60 -4.81
C ASN A 81 1.20 -15.11 -3.64
N GLN A 82 0.54 -15.73 -2.67
CA GLN A 82 1.17 -16.38 -1.52
C GLN A 82 0.35 -17.53 -0.96
N THR A 83 1.02 -18.52 -0.37
CA THR A 83 0.37 -19.60 0.38
C THR A 83 0.63 -19.53 1.88
N GLY A 84 1.31 -18.50 2.39
CA GLY A 84 1.55 -18.32 3.82
C GLY A 84 1.08 -16.96 4.35
N SER A 85 0.35 -17.00 5.46
CA SER A 85 0.06 -15.84 6.33
C SER A 85 -0.37 -14.56 5.59
N ILE A 86 0.39 -13.46 5.69
CA ILE A 86 -0.06 -12.09 5.42
C ILE A 86 0.54 -11.51 4.13
N SER A 87 -0.23 -10.80 3.30
CA SER A 87 0.28 -10.18 2.05
C SER A 87 0.74 -8.73 2.23
N LEU A 88 -0.13 -7.87 2.79
CA LEU A 88 0.19 -6.51 3.20
C LEU A 88 0.25 -6.47 4.72
N TYR A 89 1.46 -6.33 5.26
CA TYR A 89 1.71 -6.36 6.70
C TYR A 89 2.18 -5.00 7.20
N PHE A 90 1.41 -4.38 8.09
CA PHE A 90 1.74 -3.10 8.73
C PHE A 90 1.89 -3.29 10.24
N HIS A 91 3.11 -3.14 10.74
CA HIS A 91 3.38 -3.19 12.18
C HIS A 91 4.25 -2.04 12.64
N TYR A 92 4.38 -1.93 13.96
CA TYR A 92 5.20 -0.93 14.64
C TYR A 92 6.14 -1.58 15.65
N LEU A 93 7.21 -0.88 16.02
CA LEU A 93 8.08 -1.28 17.14
C LEU A 93 7.73 -0.55 18.44
N THR A 94 7.33 0.71 18.37
CA THR A 94 7.02 1.56 19.53
C THR A 94 5.55 2.03 19.53
N ARG A 95 4.87 1.96 20.69
CA ARG A 95 3.41 2.09 20.78
C ARG A 95 2.90 3.48 20.37
N LYS A 96 1.70 3.50 19.75
CA LYS A 96 0.81 4.64 19.41
C LYS A 96 1.01 5.39 18.08
N GLN A 97 1.52 4.73 17.04
CA GLN A 97 1.62 5.36 15.72
C GLN A 97 0.41 5.06 14.84
N THR A 98 0.09 6.00 13.95
CA THR A 98 -1.00 5.88 12.98
C THR A 98 -0.45 5.72 11.58
N HIS A 99 -0.99 4.74 10.85
CA HIS A 99 -0.80 4.60 9.41
C HIS A 99 -1.98 5.21 8.67
N THR A 100 -1.69 5.90 7.58
CA THR A 100 -2.70 6.39 6.63
C THR A 100 -2.42 5.80 5.27
N VAL A 101 -3.33 4.97 4.78
CA VAL A 101 -3.27 4.34 3.47
C VAL A 101 -4.38 4.93 2.62
N SER A 102 -4.04 5.69 1.60
CA SER A 102 -5.03 6.41 0.80
C SER A 102 -4.86 6.10 -0.69
N TYR A 103 -5.93 6.19 -1.46
CA TYR A 103 -5.85 6.19 -2.92
C TYR A 103 -5.13 4.94 -3.48
N CYS A 104 -5.47 3.74 -3.03
CA CYS A 104 -4.74 2.52 -3.35
C CYS A 104 -5.57 1.47 -4.09
N ASN A 105 -4.92 0.68 -4.94
CA ASN A 105 -5.55 -0.43 -5.64
C ASN A 105 -5.02 -1.75 -5.11
N VAL A 106 -5.88 -2.55 -4.48
CA VAL A 106 -5.57 -3.90 -4.02
C VAL A 106 -6.47 -4.86 -4.79
N ILE A 107 -5.96 -5.40 -5.89
CA ILE A 107 -6.77 -6.10 -6.90
C ILE A 107 -6.18 -7.47 -7.23
N GLU A 108 -7.02 -8.50 -7.25
CA GLU A 108 -6.65 -9.85 -7.72
C GLU A 108 -5.46 -10.50 -6.97
N ASN A 109 -5.18 -10.06 -5.74
CA ASN A 109 -4.17 -10.70 -4.91
C ASN A 109 -4.72 -12.01 -4.34
N LYS A 110 -3.87 -13.02 -4.27
CA LYS A 110 -4.21 -14.37 -3.84
C LYS A 110 -3.38 -14.72 -2.61
N CYS A 111 -4.07 -14.92 -1.51
CA CYS A 111 -3.58 -15.61 -0.33
C CYS A 111 -4.21 -17.00 -0.31
N GLY A 112 -3.59 -17.96 0.37
CA GLY A 112 -4.27 -19.20 0.67
C GLY A 112 -5.53 -18.99 1.52
N THR A 113 -6.28 -20.07 1.74
CA THR A 113 -7.53 -20.05 2.52
C THR A 113 -7.60 -21.08 3.66
N ASP A 114 -6.51 -21.80 3.94
CA ASP A 114 -6.48 -22.93 4.88
C ASP A 114 -6.13 -22.53 6.33
N ASN A 115 -5.31 -21.49 6.54
CA ASN A 115 -4.81 -21.04 7.86
C ASN A 115 -5.14 -19.56 8.14
N GLU A 116 -4.50 -18.90 9.13
CA GLU A 116 -4.58 -17.43 9.34
C GLU A 116 -3.94 -16.64 8.16
N GLN A 117 -4.49 -16.82 6.96
CA GLN A 117 -4.07 -16.14 5.76
C GLN A 117 -4.89 -14.88 5.54
N VAL A 118 -4.18 -13.76 5.51
CA VAL A 118 -4.77 -12.43 5.58
C VAL A 118 -4.23 -11.58 4.44
N LEU A 119 -5.11 -10.90 3.72
CA LEU A 119 -4.67 -9.95 2.71
C LEU A 119 -4.03 -8.71 3.38
N PHE A 120 -4.79 -8.06 4.25
CA PHE A 120 -4.42 -6.80 4.90
C PHE A 120 -4.41 -6.97 6.42
N TYR A 121 -3.22 -6.95 7.02
CA TYR A 121 -3.04 -7.19 8.44
C TYR A 121 -2.33 -6.03 9.13
N ILE A 122 -2.89 -5.59 10.25
CA ILE A 122 -2.38 -4.44 11.01
C ILE A 122 -2.11 -4.80 12.47
N LEU A 123 -1.00 -4.28 13.01
CA LEU A 123 -0.76 -4.26 14.45
C LEU A 123 -1.06 -2.90 15.10
N CYS A 124 -1.23 -1.84 14.32
CA CYS A 124 -1.41 -0.44 14.77
C CYS A 124 -2.69 0.19 14.23
N THR A 125 -3.12 1.30 14.84
CA THR A 125 -4.18 2.14 14.29
C THR A 125 -3.87 2.52 12.84
N THR A 126 -4.76 2.13 11.95
CA THR A 126 -4.62 2.32 10.51
C THR A 126 -5.92 2.87 9.94
N ASN A 127 -5.81 3.98 9.22
CA ASN A 127 -6.90 4.57 8.46
C ASN A 127 -6.66 4.27 6.98
N VAL A 128 -7.67 3.71 6.33
CA VAL A 128 -7.67 3.39 4.90
C VAL A 128 -8.76 4.21 4.23
N ASP A 129 -8.42 4.98 3.20
CA ASP A 129 -9.40 5.78 2.47
C ASP A 129 -9.21 5.77 0.95
N HIS A 130 -10.32 5.92 0.20
CA HIS A 130 -10.30 5.97 -1.26
C HIS A 130 -9.54 4.80 -1.92
N CYS A 131 -9.56 3.63 -1.28
CA CYS A 131 -8.91 2.43 -1.80
C CYS A 131 -9.93 1.48 -2.44
N ILE A 132 -9.43 0.59 -3.29
CA ILE A 132 -10.21 -0.43 -3.97
C ILE A 132 -9.69 -1.81 -3.58
N PHE A 133 -10.57 -2.63 -3.03
CA PHE A 133 -10.33 -4.03 -2.70
C PHE A 133 -11.25 -4.90 -3.56
N LEU A 134 -10.72 -5.45 -4.66
CA LEU A 134 -11.50 -6.13 -5.68
C LEU A 134 -10.87 -7.47 -6.08
N ASN A 135 -11.70 -8.52 -6.16
CA ASN A 135 -11.33 -9.86 -6.63
C ASN A 135 -10.14 -10.49 -5.89
N ASN A 136 -9.89 -10.10 -4.64
CA ASN A 136 -8.85 -10.71 -3.83
C ASN A 136 -9.35 -12.03 -3.21
N ILE A 137 -8.42 -12.95 -2.96
CA ILE A 137 -8.68 -14.25 -2.31
C ILE A 137 -7.84 -14.31 -1.04
N ALA A 138 -8.48 -14.58 0.10
CA ALA A 138 -7.84 -14.80 1.40
C ALA A 138 -8.89 -15.39 2.35
N LYS A 139 -8.46 -16.03 3.44
CA LYS A 139 -9.39 -16.42 4.52
C LYS A 139 -10.02 -15.19 5.18
N TYR A 140 -9.20 -14.17 5.43
CA TYR A 140 -9.63 -12.86 5.92
C TYR A 140 -9.06 -11.76 5.01
N MET A 141 -9.91 -10.86 4.51
CA MET A 141 -9.44 -9.69 3.77
C MET A 141 -8.77 -8.69 4.71
N PHE A 142 -9.33 -8.51 5.90
CA PHE A 142 -8.88 -7.54 6.88
C PHE A 142 -8.78 -8.18 8.25
N GLN A 143 -7.66 -7.96 8.94
CA GLN A 143 -7.50 -8.41 10.32
C GLN A 143 -6.61 -7.44 11.10
N LYS A 144 -6.97 -7.24 12.37
CA LYS A 144 -6.12 -6.61 13.38
C LYS A 144 -5.81 -7.58 14.50
N TYR A 145 -4.74 -7.34 15.24
CA TYR A 145 -4.34 -8.17 16.37
C TYR A 145 -4.27 -7.42 17.69
N ALA A 146 -3.75 -6.19 17.69
CA ALA A 146 -3.61 -5.43 18.93
C ALA A 146 -4.99 -4.93 19.39
N ILE A 147 -5.34 -5.23 20.65
CA ILE A 147 -6.64 -4.89 21.26
C ILE A 147 -6.90 -3.37 21.22
N ASP A 148 -5.85 -2.56 21.38
CA ASP A 148 -5.89 -1.10 21.38
C ASP A 148 -5.75 -0.47 19.99
N SER A 149 -5.63 -1.28 18.93
CA SER A 149 -5.57 -0.80 17.55
C SER A 149 -6.95 -0.72 16.90
N THR A 150 -7.09 0.20 15.95
CA THR A 150 -8.29 0.36 15.13
C THR A 150 -7.94 0.25 13.64
N LEU A 151 -8.72 -0.51 12.88
CA LEU A 151 -8.70 -0.48 11.42
C LEU A 151 -9.98 0.19 10.95
N THR A 152 -9.84 1.38 10.37
CA THR A 152 -10.96 2.13 9.78
C THR A 152 -10.80 2.16 8.28
N ILE A 153 -11.81 1.69 7.56
CA ILE A 153 -11.85 1.73 6.09
C ILE A 153 -13.01 2.64 5.69
N SER A 154 -12.68 3.75 5.03
CA SER A 154 -13.63 4.81 4.70
C SER A 154 -13.60 5.20 3.23
N GLU A 155 -14.73 5.64 2.67
CA GLU A 155 -14.80 6.19 1.30
C GLU A 155 -14.16 5.27 0.23
N SER A 156 -14.14 3.96 0.51
CA SER A 156 -13.42 2.94 -0.23
C SER A 156 -14.40 1.95 -0.85
N TYR A 157 -13.96 1.24 -1.87
CA TYR A 157 -14.70 0.11 -2.43
C TYR A 157 -14.16 -1.20 -1.86
N VAL A 158 -15.03 -2.00 -1.26
CA VAL A 158 -14.71 -3.34 -0.74
C VAL A 158 -15.71 -4.31 -1.33
N GLN A 159 -15.23 -5.33 -2.04
CA GLN A 159 -16.11 -6.35 -2.62
C GLN A 159 -16.93 -7.07 -1.54
N SER A 160 -18.21 -7.30 -1.81
CA SER A 160 -19.21 -7.77 -0.84
C SER A 160 -18.92 -9.12 -0.18
N ASN A 161 -18.11 -9.98 -0.79
CA ASN A 161 -17.69 -11.27 -0.24
C ASN A 161 -16.44 -11.17 0.65
N SER A 162 -15.96 -9.97 0.96
CA SER A 162 -14.81 -9.76 1.84
C SER A 162 -15.13 -10.15 3.28
N THR A 163 -14.27 -10.97 3.88
CA THR A 163 -14.37 -11.42 5.26
C THR A 163 -13.41 -10.65 6.17
N THR A 164 -13.76 -10.52 7.44
CA THR A 164 -12.88 -9.96 8.49
C THR A 164 -12.43 -11.05 9.44
N GLY A 165 -11.26 -10.86 10.07
CA GLY A 165 -10.81 -11.68 11.18
C GLY A 165 -11.70 -11.54 12.44
N PRO A 166 -11.32 -12.18 13.55
CA PRO A 166 -12.10 -12.20 14.80
C PRO A 166 -12.37 -10.81 15.41
N GLU A 167 -11.44 -9.88 15.18
CA GLU A 167 -11.49 -8.51 15.68
C GLU A 167 -12.28 -7.59 14.74
N SER A 168 -12.97 -6.59 15.30
CA SER A 168 -13.80 -5.68 14.52
C SER A 168 -12.99 -4.75 13.61
N VAL A 169 -13.51 -4.58 12.38
CA VAL A 169 -13.06 -3.58 11.39
C VAL A 169 -14.17 -2.56 11.24
N ILE A 170 -13.83 -1.28 11.26
CA ILE A 170 -14.79 -0.19 11.13
C ILE A 170 -14.89 0.18 9.65
N PHE A 171 -16.09 0.04 9.08
CA PHE A 171 -16.38 0.45 7.71
C PHE A 171 -17.28 1.68 7.72
N ASN A 172 -16.84 2.76 7.06
CA ASN A 172 -17.56 4.04 7.03
C ASN A 172 -17.76 4.52 5.59
N ASN A 173 -18.99 4.85 5.17
CA ASN A 173 -19.27 5.34 3.81
C ASN A 173 -18.60 4.49 2.71
N LEU A 174 -18.77 3.17 2.76
CA LEU A 174 -18.31 2.33 1.67
C LEU A 174 -19.06 2.69 0.38
N ARG A 175 -18.34 2.60 -0.74
CA ARG A 175 -18.92 2.83 -2.05
C ARG A 175 -19.60 1.53 -2.53
N ASP A 176 -20.86 1.62 -2.91
CA ASP A 176 -21.66 0.48 -3.39
C ASP A 176 -21.30 0.02 -4.81
N ASN A 177 -20.74 0.93 -5.61
CA ASN A 177 -20.30 0.64 -6.96
C ASN A 177 -18.88 1.15 -7.18
N TYR A 178 -18.12 0.36 -7.92
CA TYR A 178 -16.81 0.72 -8.39
C TYR A 178 -16.93 1.48 -9.72
N ASP A 179 -17.17 2.78 -9.67
CA ASP A 179 -17.13 3.62 -10.87
C ASP A 179 -15.69 4.05 -11.18
N PHE A 180 -14.96 3.16 -11.85
CA PHE A 180 -13.63 3.41 -12.41
C PHE A 180 -13.58 4.69 -13.26
N ASN A 181 -14.66 5.00 -13.99
CA ASN A 181 -14.66 5.99 -15.05
C ASN A 181 -14.95 7.41 -14.52
N ASN A 182 -15.84 7.56 -13.53
CA ASN A 182 -16.19 8.88 -13.01
C ASN A 182 -15.45 9.27 -11.73
N ASN A 183 -15.14 8.32 -10.84
CA ASN A 183 -14.57 8.64 -9.51
C ASN A 183 -13.08 8.30 -9.36
N PHE A 184 -12.56 7.39 -10.20
CA PHE A 184 -11.16 6.92 -10.12
C PHE A 184 -10.41 7.10 -11.45
N SER A 185 -10.83 8.04 -12.30
CA SER A 185 -10.25 8.29 -13.63
C SER A 185 -8.74 8.55 -13.63
N HIS A 186 -8.18 9.03 -12.51
CA HIS A 186 -6.73 9.22 -12.30
C HIS A 186 -5.94 7.92 -12.20
N PHE A 187 -6.60 6.79 -11.95
CA PHE A 187 -6.01 5.45 -11.84
C PHE A 187 -6.04 4.68 -13.17
N HIS A 188 -6.42 5.32 -14.28
CA HIS A 188 -6.31 4.72 -15.60
C HIS A 188 -4.86 4.29 -15.89
N THR A 189 -4.74 2.98 -16.08
CA THR A 189 -3.57 2.19 -16.44
C THR A 189 -2.99 2.50 -17.81
N GLU A 190 -3.68 3.28 -18.66
CA GLU A 190 -3.20 3.61 -20.01
C GLU A 190 -1.92 4.45 -20.00
N ASN A 191 -1.60 5.12 -18.89
CA ASN A 191 -0.31 5.77 -18.69
C ASN A 191 0.71 4.95 -17.85
N CYS A 192 0.30 3.85 -17.22
CA CYS A 192 1.20 2.96 -16.46
C CYS A 192 1.86 1.89 -17.33
N PHE A 193 1.25 1.50 -18.45
CA PHE A 193 1.84 0.56 -19.42
C PHE A 193 2.75 1.21 -20.46
N ILE A 194 3.10 2.49 -20.28
CA ILE A 194 4.00 3.16 -21.22
C ILE A 194 5.41 2.55 -21.02
N TYR A 195 5.89 1.85 -22.06
CA TYR A 195 7.23 1.27 -22.18
C TYR A 195 8.31 2.12 -21.46
N PRO A 196 9.26 1.52 -20.72
CA PRO A 196 10.30 2.25 -19.98
C PRO A 196 11.07 3.29 -20.83
N LYS A 197 11.24 3.01 -22.14
CA LYS A 197 11.84 3.92 -23.11
C LYS A 197 11.08 5.23 -23.30
N VAL A 198 9.76 5.23 -23.16
CA VAL A 198 8.92 6.41 -23.34
C VAL A 198 8.84 7.23 -22.05
N ILE A 199 8.94 6.59 -20.87
CA ILE A 199 9.10 7.30 -19.59
C ILE A 199 10.42 8.08 -19.56
N SER A 200 11.52 7.47 -20.04
CA SER A 200 12.81 8.17 -20.19
C SER A 200 12.70 9.42 -21.08
N ASN A 201 11.95 9.32 -22.18
CA ASN A 201 11.73 10.45 -23.10
C ASN A 201 10.75 11.51 -22.55
N LYS A 202 9.81 11.14 -21.67
CA LYS A 202 8.84 12.06 -21.04
C LYS A 202 9.33 12.65 -19.71
N LEU A 203 10.36 12.09 -19.08
CA LEU A 203 10.99 12.64 -17.86
C LEU A 203 11.52 14.07 -18.06
N CYS A 204 11.97 14.40 -19.28
CA CYS A 204 12.33 15.78 -19.62
C CYS A 204 11.13 16.75 -19.53
N TYR A 205 9.90 16.29 -19.76
CA TYR A 205 8.68 17.11 -19.69
C TYR A 205 8.08 17.19 -18.27
N LEU A 206 8.21 16.14 -17.45
CA LEU A 206 7.71 16.15 -16.07
C LEU A 206 8.54 17.08 -15.15
N SER A 207 9.82 17.29 -15.47
CA SER A 207 10.65 18.30 -14.79
C SER A 207 10.11 19.74 -14.93
N LYS A 208 9.34 20.04 -16.00
CA LYS A 208 8.67 21.33 -16.18
C LYS A 208 7.45 21.49 -15.26
N PHE A 209 6.72 20.41 -14.97
CA PHE A 209 5.58 20.44 -14.04
C PHE A 209 6.03 20.51 -12.57
N ALA A 210 7.13 19.85 -12.21
CA ALA A 210 7.72 19.98 -10.88
C ALA A 210 8.25 21.41 -10.60
N LYS A 211 8.72 22.11 -11.65
CA LYS A 211 9.14 23.52 -11.55
C LYS A 211 7.99 24.52 -11.44
N THR A 212 6.81 24.24 -11.99
CA THR A 212 5.65 25.15 -11.88
C THR A 212 4.89 24.98 -10.57
N ALA A 213 4.87 23.77 -9.99
CA ALA A 213 4.25 23.54 -8.68
C ALA A 213 5.05 24.22 -7.53
N SER A 214 6.38 24.28 -7.62
CA SER A 214 7.21 24.94 -6.59
C SER A 214 7.09 26.47 -6.59
N THR A 215 6.79 27.10 -7.73
CA THR A 215 6.52 28.55 -7.80
C THR A 215 5.17 28.96 -7.19
N GLY A 216 4.21 28.04 -7.05
CA GLY A 216 2.90 28.33 -6.43
C GLY A 216 2.87 28.17 -4.90
N LEU A 217 3.79 27.38 -4.34
CA LEU A 217 3.82 27.03 -2.90
C LEU A 217 4.67 27.99 -2.04
N PHE A 218 5.45 28.87 -2.67
CA PHE A 218 6.17 29.95 -1.99
C PHE A 218 5.73 31.31 -2.54
N SER A 219 4.48 31.71 -2.34
CA SER A 219 4.13 33.13 -2.43
C SER A 219 4.77 33.83 -1.22
N SER A 220 5.97 34.38 -1.40
CA SER A 220 6.59 35.24 -0.40
C SER A 220 5.73 36.50 -0.21
N LYS A 221 4.78 36.47 0.70
CA LYS A 221 4.33 37.71 1.37
C LYS A 221 5.26 37.95 2.54
N ARG A 222 6.40 38.61 2.24
CA ARG A 222 7.06 39.46 3.23
C ARG A 222 6.25 40.75 3.31
N LYS A 223 5.63 41.00 4.46
CA LYS A 223 5.47 42.34 4.99
C LYS A 223 6.44 42.46 6.16
#